data_AF-A0A9W7WEZ1-F1
#
_entry.id   AF-A0A9W7WEZ1-F1
#
_cell.length_a   1.000
_cell.length_b   1.000
_cell.length_c   1.000
_cell.angle_alpha   90.00
_cell.angle_beta   90.00
_cell.angle_gamma   90.00
#
_symmetry.space_group_name_H-M   'P 1'
#
loop_
_entity.id
_entity.type
_entity.pdbx_description
1 polymer ?
#
loop_
_entity_poly.entity_id
_entity_poly.type
_entity_poly.pdbx_seq_one_letter_code
_entity_poly.pdbx_strand_id
1 'polypeptide(L)'
;MAEADELCDLLFLWLKKRKQCAEKLLALAKELEDVHEKSTVSQVVGSATSVIALSTAGVVTLLTGGLATPLLVATTVGTIAGAAVDIASTAIEAIISGSTMKDAKSIIQEDEKIGKNIQEAIENLKKKCGVQQNGAHGSTDVGSEVATQIMWALARRNNVDVPPGFLRIFVRSAFFQNSGGLHAAAAIPQMLILSAEALCFQLGIEGFEVGAKGLGMSGAKAASKAGFKLLGVIGLGISLYSLVSSCEEMLKSNQRTKASQALRNAAREVQEGRRNLEKQLDAMNEITQKMSELKNLIKSLRKYSLSMTEIGQKIINYIIQSWTDPEVVSWLKTLPHQIQFLNLLHFFIMNLNQLPDRLKKKRGGHIDIVFVAHGGITNVLMSASLLMPTPNIIDTVLYSPWNCLINAYAACAIAEGWNNTEGRDFYNLNTKQPALFEPNPLPDCWNHMRTSFLPVPVILLTPLYPEEQAWKEFQALQGHMDRNGRVIIPFLVPDDCVEAFKETPFYMFIIALSYILMINEKTATVHLAACLCRGGSEPMPADWRAQYAFTYDQTMMTARNRAFMSRSLLRAFRAMFDRNGR
;
A
#
# COMPACT_ATOMS: atom_id res chain seq x y z
N MET A 1 18.25 8.50 -6.42
CA MET A 1 17.86 9.42 -5.33
C MET A 1 17.72 10.81 -5.90
N ALA A 2 18.79 11.38 -6.45
CA ALA A 2 18.74 12.67 -7.16
C ALA A 2 17.59 12.75 -8.18
N GLU A 3 17.30 11.66 -8.89
CA GLU A 3 16.24 11.60 -9.90
C GLU A 3 14.83 11.76 -9.32
N ALA A 4 14.59 11.24 -8.11
CA ALA A 4 13.30 11.39 -7.44
C ALA A 4 13.13 12.79 -6.83
N ASP A 5 14.22 13.37 -6.32
CA ASP A 5 14.23 14.77 -5.86
C ASP A 5 13.95 15.74 -7.03
N GLU A 6 14.64 15.53 -8.16
CA GLU A 6 14.42 16.27 -9.41
C GLU A 6 12.98 16.15 -9.91
N LEU A 7 12.42 14.93 -9.91
CA LEU A 7 11.02 14.71 -10.27
C LEU A 7 10.07 15.49 -9.35
N CYS A 8 10.28 15.47 -8.03
CA CYS A 8 9.48 16.25 -7.09
C CYS A 8 9.58 17.76 -7.38
N ASP A 9 10.79 18.28 -7.62
CA ASP A 9 10.99 19.70 -7.97
C ASP A 9 10.24 20.08 -9.26
N LEU A 10 10.32 19.23 -10.29
CA LEU A 10 9.60 19.42 -11.54
C LEU A 10 8.08 19.39 -11.33
N LEU A 11 7.56 18.47 -10.50
CA LEU A 11 6.11 18.39 -10.20
C LEU A 11 5.61 19.66 -9.50
N PHE A 12 6.33 20.18 -8.51
CA PHE A 12 5.96 21.44 -7.85
C PHE A 12 6.08 22.65 -8.78
N LEU A 13 7.12 22.68 -9.63
CA LEU A 13 7.27 23.71 -10.65
C LEU A 13 6.11 23.67 -11.67
N TRP A 14 5.71 22.47 -12.08
CA TRP A 14 4.61 22.26 -13.00
C TRP A 14 3.26 22.69 -12.40
N LEU A 15 2.99 22.37 -11.14
CA LEU A 15 1.81 22.88 -10.42
C LEU A 15 1.72 24.41 -10.45
N LYS A 16 2.85 25.10 -10.25
CA LYS A 16 2.92 26.57 -10.34
C LYS A 16 2.62 27.07 -11.76
N LYS A 17 3.15 26.40 -12.79
CA LYS A 17 2.96 26.79 -14.19
C LYS A 17 1.56 26.50 -14.70
N ARG A 18 0.96 25.36 -14.33
CA ARG A 18 -0.45 25.05 -14.61
C ARG A 18 -1.41 26.09 -14.04
N LYS A 19 -1.13 26.63 -12.85
CA LYS A 19 -1.90 27.75 -12.29
C LYS A 19 -1.82 28.99 -13.17
N GLN A 20 -0.60 29.42 -13.53
CA GLN A 20 -0.37 30.57 -14.41
C GLN A 20 -1.02 30.39 -15.79
N CYS A 21 -0.96 29.17 -16.34
CA CYS A 21 -1.58 28.82 -17.61
C CYS A 21 -3.11 29.00 -17.56
N ALA A 22 -3.77 28.46 -16.53
CA ALA A 22 -5.21 28.62 -16.37
C ALA A 22 -5.61 30.10 -16.23
N GLU A 23 -4.86 30.89 -15.47
CA GLU A 23 -5.10 32.33 -15.30
C GLU A 23 -4.98 33.09 -16.64
N LYS A 24 -3.97 32.77 -17.47
CA LYS A 24 -3.79 33.40 -18.78
C LYS A 24 -4.83 32.97 -19.80
N LEU A 25 -5.25 31.71 -19.80
CA LEU A 25 -6.34 31.23 -20.65
C LEU A 25 -7.67 31.93 -20.30
N LEU A 26 -7.95 32.14 -19.01
CA LEU A 26 -9.13 32.89 -18.56
C LEU A 26 -9.04 34.37 -18.93
N ALA A 27 -7.87 34.99 -18.77
CA ALA A 27 -7.65 36.38 -19.17
C ALA A 27 -7.89 36.57 -20.68
N LEU A 28 -7.35 35.67 -21.50
CA LEU A 28 -7.56 35.68 -22.95
C LEU A 28 -9.03 35.48 -23.31
N ALA A 29 -9.73 34.54 -22.65
CA ALA A 29 -11.17 34.36 -22.85
C ALA A 29 -11.98 35.62 -22.53
N LYS A 30 -11.61 36.32 -21.45
CA LYS A 30 -12.26 37.58 -21.04
C LYS A 30 -12.01 38.70 -22.05
N GLU A 31 -10.78 38.87 -22.54
CA GLU A 31 -10.47 39.87 -23.57
C GLU A 31 -11.29 39.65 -24.84
N LEU A 32 -11.51 38.39 -25.23
CA LEU A 32 -12.35 38.03 -26.37
C LEU A 32 -13.81 38.43 -26.19
N GLU A 33 -14.33 38.29 -24.98
CA GLU A 33 -15.70 38.67 -24.63
C GLU A 33 -15.87 40.18 -24.55
N ASP A 34 -14.93 40.88 -23.92
CA ASP A 34 -14.95 42.35 -23.82
C ASP A 34 -14.95 42.98 -25.22
N VAL A 35 -14.19 42.42 -26.17
CA VAL A 35 -14.19 42.88 -27.56
C VAL A 35 -15.50 42.52 -28.27
N HIS A 36 -16.08 41.35 -27.99
CA HIS A 36 -17.40 40.98 -28.52
C HIS A 36 -18.50 41.92 -28.02
N GLU A 37 -18.55 42.20 -26.73
CA GLU A 37 -19.52 43.10 -26.10
C GLU A 37 -19.40 44.51 -26.68
N LYS A 38 -18.19 45.09 -26.71
CA LYS A 38 -17.96 46.42 -27.29
C LYS A 38 -18.37 46.50 -28.76
N SER A 39 -18.08 45.45 -29.54
CA SER A 39 -18.49 45.40 -30.95
C SER A 39 -20.02 45.34 -31.11
N THR A 40 -20.72 44.63 -30.22
CA THR A 40 -22.18 44.51 -30.26
C THR A 40 -22.86 45.80 -29.81
N VAL A 41 -22.36 46.46 -28.75
CA VAL A 41 -22.87 47.76 -28.29
C VAL A 41 -22.67 48.85 -29.36
N SER A 42 -21.52 48.85 -30.05
CA SER A 42 -21.28 49.80 -31.16
C SER A 42 -22.21 49.58 -32.36
N GLN A 43 -22.71 48.35 -32.57
CA GLN A 43 -23.73 48.04 -33.58
C GLN A 43 -25.15 48.41 -33.12
N VAL A 44 -25.45 48.33 -31.82
CA VAL A 44 -26.79 48.62 -31.26
C VAL A 44 -27.10 50.13 -31.19
N VAL A 45 -26.10 51.02 -31.18
CA VAL A 45 -26.32 52.47 -31.31
C VAL A 45 -26.64 52.89 -32.77
N GLY A 46 -26.62 51.95 -33.72
CA GLY A 46 -26.90 52.21 -35.14
C GLY A 46 -28.20 51.63 -35.70
N SER A 47 -29.00 50.83 -34.98
CA SER A 47 -30.25 50.27 -35.53
C SER A 47 -31.23 49.81 -34.44
N ALA A 48 -32.44 50.37 -34.45
CA ALA A 48 -33.58 49.84 -33.71
C ALA A 48 -34.17 48.59 -34.43
N THR A 49 -34.73 47.69 -33.63
CA THR A 49 -35.59 46.53 -33.97
C THR A 49 -34.96 45.32 -34.70
N SER A 50 -34.67 44.26 -33.95
CA SER A 50 -35.45 43.00 -33.97
C SER A 50 -34.85 41.96 -33.00
N VAL A 51 -35.73 41.31 -32.24
CA VAL A 51 -35.41 40.24 -31.29
C VAL A 51 -35.25 38.95 -32.09
N ILE A 52 -34.06 38.33 -32.05
CA ILE A 52 -33.84 36.97 -32.57
C ILE A 52 -33.47 36.07 -31.41
N ALA A 53 -34.37 35.14 -31.10
CA ALA A 53 -34.16 34.05 -30.17
C ALA A 53 -33.17 33.04 -30.79
N LEU A 54 -31.99 32.89 -30.17
CA LEU A 54 -31.04 31.83 -30.52
C LEU A 54 -31.37 30.59 -29.67
N SER A 55 -32.08 29.64 -30.27
CA SER A 55 -32.18 28.27 -29.80
C SER A 55 -30.81 27.60 -29.93
N THR A 56 -30.29 27.15 -28.79
CA THR A 56 -29.07 26.36 -28.66
C THR A 56 -29.24 24.97 -29.27
N ALA A 57 -28.71 24.74 -30.48
CA ALA A 57 -28.44 23.40 -30.98
C ALA A 57 -27.27 23.41 -31.97
N GLY A 58 -26.20 22.68 -31.61
CA GLY A 58 -25.23 22.15 -32.57
C GLY A 58 -24.06 23.06 -32.96
N VAL A 59 -23.03 23.16 -32.10
CA VAL A 59 -21.61 22.88 -32.44
C VAL A 59 -20.88 22.57 -31.12
N VAL A 60 -20.92 21.31 -30.69
CA VAL A 60 -19.99 20.74 -29.69
C VAL A 60 -19.67 19.33 -30.15
N THR A 61 -18.80 19.20 -31.15
CA THR A 61 -18.29 17.88 -31.57
C THR A 61 -16.79 17.88 -31.90
N LEU A 62 -16.04 18.85 -31.37
CA LEU A 62 -14.57 18.85 -31.48
C LEU A 62 -13.84 19.01 -30.14
N LEU A 63 -14.56 19.13 -29.02
CA LEU A 63 -13.99 19.29 -27.67
C LEU A 63 -14.77 18.52 -26.60
N THR A 64 -15.34 17.38 -26.97
CA THR A 64 -15.79 16.35 -26.03
C THR A 64 -15.24 15.03 -26.52
N GLY A 65 -14.33 14.42 -25.75
CA GLY A 65 -13.80 13.10 -26.08
C GLY A 65 -14.95 12.09 -26.21
N GLY A 66 -15.29 11.73 -27.45
CA GLY A 66 -15.98 10.51 -27.86
C GLY A 66 -17.28 10.12 -27.15
N LEU A 67 -18.42 10.56 -27.69
CA LEU A 67 -19.62 9.73 -27.82
C LEU A 67 -20.31 10.13 -29.13
N ALA A 68 -20.10 9.35 -30.18
CA ALA A 68 -20.76 9.55 -31.46
C ALA A 68 -21.51 8.27 -31.87
N THR A 69 -22.81 8.38 -32.05
CA THR A 69 -23.54 7.66 -33.10
C THR A 69 -24.29 8.70 -33.95
N PRO A 70 -24.53 8.42 -35.23
CA PRO A 70 -24.60 9.43 -36.29
C PRO A 70 -25.98 10.08 -36.39
N LEU A 71 -26.01 11.36 -36.76
CA LEU A 71 -27.14 11.88 -37.53
C LEU A 71 -26.65 12.84 -38.62
N LEU A 72 -26.82 12.40 -39.87
CA LEU A 72 -26.82 13.20 -41.09
C LEU A 72 -27.91 14.27 -40.99
N VAL A 73 -27.56 15.55 -41.12
CA VAL A 73 -28.47 16.56 -41.65
C VAL A 73 -27.68 17.48 -42.58
N ALA A 74 -27.99 17.34 -43.87
CA ALA A 74 -27.67 18.31 -44.90
C ALA A 74 -28.51 19.57 -44.69
N THR A 75 -27.89 20.75 -44.68
CA THR A 75 -28.60 21.98 -45.05
C THR A 75 -27.74 22.90 -45.89
N THR A 76 -28.41 23.38 -46.92
CA THR A 76 -27.99 24.15 -48.07
C THR A 76 -27.64 25.59 -47.73
N VAL A 77 -26.66 26.10 -48.48
CA VAL A 77 -26.21 27.48 -48.55
C VAL A 77 -27.36 28.42 -48.93
N GLY A 78 -27.56 29.49 -48.14
CA GLY A 78 -28.33 30.67 -48.50
C GLY A 78 -27.52 31.91 -48.13
N THR A 79 -26.89 32.53 -49.12
CA THR A 79 -26.13 33.78 -49.00
C THR A 79 -27.04 34.98 -48.78
N ILE A 80 -26.72 35.83 -47.79
CA ILE A 80 -27.10 37.25 -47.79
C ILE A 80 -25.82 38.06 -47.62
N ALA A 81 -25.51 38.85 -48.64
CA ALA A 81 -24.45 39.85 -48.61
C ALA A 81 -24.94 41.10 -47.87
N GLY A 82 -24.11 41.63 -46.97
CA GLY A 82 -24.27 42.93 -46.33
C GLY A 82 -22.88 43.47 -45.97
N ALA A 83 -22.58 44.68 -46.42
CA ALA A 83 -21.27 45.31 -46.33
C ALA A 83 -20.79 45.57 -44.89
N ALA A 84 -19.47 45.71 -44.77
CA ALA A 84 -18.64 45.59 -43.59
C ALA A 84 -18.98 46.50 -42.40
N VAL A 85 -18.56 46.03 -41.22
CA VAL A 85 -17.85 46.90 -40.28
C VAL A 85 -16.47 46.28 -40.02
N ASP A 86 -15.45 46.86 -40.65
CA ASP A 86 -14.02 46.51 -40.58
C ASP A 86 -13.41 46.68 -39.17
N ILE A 87 -14.17 47.24 -38.23
CA ILE A 87 -13.76 47.46 -36.82
C ILE A 87 -13.49 46.12 -36.12
N ALA A 88 -14.10 45.03 -36.58
CA ALA A 88 -13.90 43.70 -36.03
C ALA A 88 -12.50 43.14 -36.31
N SER A 89 -11.90 43.42 -37.47
CA SER A 89 -10.59 42.85 -37.86
C SER A 89 -9.46 43.45 -37.03
N THR A 90 -9.42 44.78 -36.90
CA THR A 90 -8.38 45.49 -36.13
C THR A 90 -8.39 45.08 -34.66
N ALA A 91 -9.57 44.88 -34.07
CA ALA A 91 -9.69 44.43 -32.69
C ALA A 91 -9.25 42.97 -32.51
N ILE A 92 -9.52 42.09 -33.49
CA ILE A 92 -9.03 40.70 -33.49
C ILE A 92 -7.50 40.65 -33.64
N GLU A 93 -6.95 41.42 -34.58
CA GLU A 93 -5.51 41.54 -34.77
C GLU A 93 -4.83 42.08 -33.52
N ALA A 94 -5.43 43.05 -32.83
CA ALA A 94 -4.93 43.59 -31.57
C ALA A 94 -4.92 42.54 -30.43
N ILE A 95 -5.89 41.62 -30.39
CA ILE A 95 -5.89 40.52 -29.41
C ILE A 95 -4.84 39.46 -29.78
N ILE A 96 -4.75 39.07 -31.06
CA ILE A 96 -3.80 38.05 -31.53
C ILE A 96 -2.35 38.54 -31.35
N SER A 97 -2.10 39.82 -31.63
CA SER A 97 -0.79 40.47 -31.43
C SER A 97 -0.58 40.99 -30.00
N GLY A 98 -1.62 40.92 -29.17
CA GLY A 98 -1.63 41.42 -27.80
C GLY A 98 -0.67 40.66 -26.89
N SER A 99 -0.20 41.36 -25.84
CA SER A 99 0.70 40.77 -24.84
C SER A 99 0.09 39.53 -24.17
N THR A 100 -1.23 39.50 -23.96
CA THR A 100 -1.93 38.38 -23.30
C THR A 100 -1.85 37.09 -24.09
N MET A 101 -2.06 37.13 -25.42
CA MET A 101 -1.93 35.96 -26.29
C MET A 101 -0.47 35.47 -26.33
N LYS A 102 0.49 36.39 -26.43
CA LYS A 102 1.92 36.07 -26.42
C LYS A 102 2.35 35.43 -25.10
N ASP A 103 1.91 35.99 -23.98
CA ASP A 103 2.15 35.46 -22.64
C ASP A 103 1.55 34.06 -22.46
N ALA A 104 0.31 33.86 -22.91
CA ALA A 104 -0.36 32.57 -22.85
C ALA A 104 0.42 31.51 -23.63
N LYS A 105 0.83 31.83 -24.87
CA LYS A 105 1.68 30.93 -25.69
C LYS A 105 3.00 30.62 -25.00
N SER A 106 3.67 31.62 -24.42
CA SER A 106 4.95 31.43 -23.72
C SER A 106 4.81 30.52 -22.50
N ILE A 107 3.80 30.74 -21.66
CA ILE A 107 3.56 29.94 -20.45
C ILE A 107 3.18 28.50 -20.82
N ILE A 108 2.39 28.32 -21.87
CA ILE A 108 2.03 26.98 -22.39
C ILE A 108 3.25 26.24 -22.90
N GLN A 109 4.15 26.90 -23.64
CA GLN A 109 5.39 26.28 -24.11
C GLN A 109 6.30 25.87 -22.94
N GLU A 110 6.40 26.70 -21.91
CA GLU A 110 7.14 26.35 -20.69
C GLU A 110 6.48 25.17 -19.94
N ASP A 111 5.15 25.17 -19.83
CA ASP A 111 4.39 24.07 -19.21
C ASP A 111 4.61 22.74 -19.94
N GLU A 112 4.53 22.75 -21.27
CA GLU A 112 4.81 21.57 -22.11
C GLU A 112 6.25 21.08 -21.97
N LYS A 113 7.22 22.02 -21.91
CA LYS A 113 8.63 21.69 -21.66
C LYS A 113 8.82 21.01 -20.31
N ILE A 114 8.20 21.54 -19.25
CA ILE A 114 8.27 20.93 -17.91
C ILE A 114 7.59 19.56 -17.91
N GLY A 115 6.45 19.42 -18.58
CA GLY A 115 5.76 18.13 -18.74
C GLY A 115 6.64 17.08 -19.41
N LYS A 116 7.37 17.44 -20.47
CA LYS A 116 8.37 16.55 -21.10
C LYS A 116 9.49 16.17 -20.15
N ASN A 117 10.04 17.13 -19.41
CA ASN A 117 11.08 16.87 -18.41
C ASN A 117 10.57 15.93 -17.30
N ILE A 118 9.32 16.08 -16.85
CA ILE A 118 8.69 15.17 -15.87
C ILE A 118 8.62 13.76 -16.44
N GLN A 119 8.17 13.60 -17.70
CA GLN A 119 8.09 12.30 -18.35
C GLN A 119 9.47 11.65 -18.48
N GLU A 120 10.48 12.41 -18.90
CA GLU A 120 11.87 11.94 -18.96
C GLU A 120 12.40 11.54 -17.57
N ALA A 121 12.12 12.34 -16.52
CA ALA A 121 12.50 12.04 -15.15
C ALA A 121 11.82 10.76 -14.62
N ILE A 122 10.54 10.54 -14.93
CA ILE A 122 9.82 9.31 -14.59
C ILE A 122 10.43 8.11 -15.32
N GLU A 123 10.70 8.21 -16.61
CA GLU A 123 11.32 7.14 -17.38
C GLU A 123 12.73 6.81 -16.89
N ASN A 124 13.51 7.83 -16.54
CA ASN A 124 14.84 7.64 -15.94
C ASN A 124 14.73 6.98 -14.56
N LEU A 125 13.76 7.39 -13.74
CA LEU A 125 13.51 6.80 -12.44
C LEU A 125 13.06 5.34 -12.57
N LYS A 126 12.13 5.03 -13.49
CA LYS A 126 11.71 3.65 -13.81
C LYS A 126 12.88 2.79 -14.25
N LYS A 127 13.71 3.25 -15.20
CA LYS A 127 14.90 2.53 -15.66
C LYS A 127 15.83 2.22 -14.50
N LYS A 128 16.08 3.21 -13.64
CA LYS A 128 16.94 3.04 -12.46
C LYS A 128 16.34 2.03 -11.46
N CYS A 129 15.05 2.12 -11.20
CA CYS A 129 14.33 1.17 -10.35
C CYS A 129 14.38 -0.25 -10.94
N GLY A 130 14.15 -0.41 -12.25
CA GLY A 130 14.17 -1.68 -12.96
C GLY A 130 15.54 -2.36 -12.97
N VAL A 131 16.63 -1.60 -13.20
CA VAL A 131 18.00 -2.14 -13.13
C VAL A 131 18.34 -2.70 -11.75
N GLN A 132 17.82 -2.10 -10.68
CA GLN A 132 18.01 -2.59 -9.31
C GLN A 132 17.29 -3.92 -9.03
N GLN A 133 16.27 -4.28 -9.82
CA GLN A 133 15.48 -5.51 -9.63
C GLN A 133 16.15 -6.77 -10.16
N ASN A 134 17.13 -6.64 -11.07
CA ASN A 134 17.87 -7.78 -11.60
C ASN A 134 18.85 -8.41 -10.58
N GLY A 135 18.87 -7.89 -9.34
CA GLY A 135 19.54 -8.52 -8.19
C GLY A 135 18.66 -9.60 -7.54
N ALA A 136 19.29 -10.66 -7.02
CA ALA A 136 18.72 -11.97 -6.66
C ALA A 136 17.56 -12.06 -5.60
N HIS A 137 16.85 -10.98 -5.28
CA HIS A 137 15.77 -11.00 -4.28
C HIS A 137 14.46 -10.40 -4.79
N GLY A 138 13.71 -11.21 -5.55
CA GLY A 138 12.28 -11.08 -5.83
C GLY A 138 11.89 -9.90 -6.72
N SER A 139 11.04 -10.14 -7.73
CA SER A 139 10.47 -9.10 -8.58
C SER A 139 9.66 -8.11 -7.73
N THR A 140 10.29 -7.03 -7.28
CA THR A 140 9.58 -5.84 -6.85
C THR A 140 8.78 -5.32 -8.04
N ASP A 141 7.55 -4.88 -7.84
CA ASP A 141 6.87 -4.11 -8.88
C ASP A 141 7.63 -2.80 -9.10
N VAL A 142 8.01 -2.48 -10.33
CA VAL A 142 8.73 -1.24 -10.67
C VAL A 142 7.93 -0.02 -10.20
N GLY A 143 6.59 -0.08 -10.30
CA GLY A 143 5.70 0.97 -9.81
C GLY A 143 5.86 1.22 -8.31
N SER A 144 5.87 0.16 -7.51
CA SER A 144 6.04 0.26 -6.05
C SER A 144 7.38 0.90 -5.65
N GLU A 145 8.48 0.63 -6.36
CA GLU A 145 9.75 1.27 -6.06
C GLU A 145 9.77 2.74 -6.49
N VAL A 146 9.20 3.06 -7.66
CA VAL A 146 9.07 4.47 -8.09
C VAL A 146 8.24 5.28 -7.10
N ALA A 147 7.09 4.77 -6.67
CA ALA A 147 6.24 5.41 -5.67
C ALA A 147 6.98 5.61 -4.33
N THR A 148 7.72 4.59 -3.88
CA THR A 148 8.56 4.67 -2.69
C THR A 148 9.59 5.80 -2.78
N GLN A 149 10.28 5.90 -3.92
CA GLN A 149 11.29 6.94 -4.13
C GLN A 149 10.68 8.34 -4.17
N ILE A 150 9.50 8.52 -4.78
CA ILE A 150 8.75 9.78 -4.79
C ILE A 150 8.33 10.16 -3.37
N MET A 151 7.68 9.27 -2.63
CA MET A 151 7.27 9.53 -1.24
C MET A 151 8.47 9.88 -0.36
N TRP A 152 9.60 9.22 -0.59
CA TRP A 152 10.82 9.49 0.18
C TRP A 152 11.45 10.84 -0.16
N ALA A 153 11.44 11.24 -1.43
CA ALA A 153 11.84 12.58 -1.87
C ALA A 153 10.93 13.67 -1.28
N LEU A 154 9.61 13.44 -1.26
CA LEU A 154 8.65 14.32 -0.59
C LEU A 154 8.91 14.43 0.92
N ALA A 155 9.16 13.31 1.61
CA ALA A 155 9.51 13.31 3.02
C ALA A 155 10.77 14.13 3.30
N ARG A 156 11.84 13.96 2.49
CA ARG A 156 13.07 14.76 2.60
C ARG A 156 12.81 16.25 2.39
N ARG A 157 12.05 16.61 1.34
CA ARG A 157 11.68 18.00 1.04
C ARG A 157 11.00 18.68 2.23
N ASN A 158 10.18 17.93 2.96
CA ASN A 158 9.42 18.42 4.11
C ASN A 158 10.14 18.21 5.47
N ASN A 159 11.42 17.82 5.46
CA ASN A 159 12.23 17.52 6.67
C ASN A 159 11.62 16.43 7.57
N VAL A 160 10.97 15.43 6.97
CA VAL A 160 10.34 14.30 7.66
C VAL A 160 11.28 13.08 7.61
N ASP A 161 11.71 12.60 8.78
CA ASP A 161 12.63 11.44 8.90
C ASP A 161 11.89 10.09 8.79
N VAL A 162 11.65 9.67 7.54
CA VAL A 162 11.14 8.33 7.24
C VAL A 162 12.19 7.52 6.48
N PRO A 163 12.58 6.34 6.98
CA PRO A 163 13.51 5.48 6.29
C PRO A 163 12.90 4.94 4.98
N PRO A 164 13.68 4.83 3.89
CA PRO A 164 13.18 4.36 2.60
C PRO A 164 12.67 2.91 2.68
N GLY A 165 13.27 2.05 3.51
CA GLY A 165 12.78 0.68 3.70
C GLY A 165 11.39 0.64 4.34
N PHE A 166 11.07 1.58 5.22
CA PHE A 166 9.74 1.72 5.83
C PHE A 166 8.69 2.03 4.76
N LEU A 167 8.97 3.03 3.92
CA LEU A 167 8.11 3.40 2.78
C LEU A 167 7.98 2.26 1.78
N ARG A 168 9.08 1.57 1.46
CA ARG A 168 9.06 0.44 0.53
C ARG A 168 8.12 -0.66 0.99
N ILE A 169 8.19 -1.03 2.27
CA ILE A 169 7.32 -2.08 2.82
C ILE A 169 5.86 -1.63 2.74
N PHE A 170 5.56 -0.41 3.18
CA PHE A 170 4.21 0.14 3.14
C PHE A 170 3.64 0.20 1.72
N VAL A 171 4.39 0.76 0.78
CA VAL A 171 3.98 0.91 -0.61
C VAL A 171 3.76 -0.47 -1.21
N ARG A 172 4.65 -1.44 -0.96
CA ARG A 172 4.42 -2.83 -1.40
C ARG A 172 3.15 -3.41 -0.80
N SER A 173 2.89 -3.24 0.50
CA SER A 173 1.65 -3.71 1.13
C SER A 173 0.41 -3.15 0.42
N ALA A 174 0.44 -1.86 0.08
CA ALA A 174 -0.65 -1.20 -0.62
C ALA A 174 -0.87 -1.78 -2.03
N PHE A 175 0.21 -2.05 -2.78
CA PHE A 175 0.15 -2.50 -4.18
C PHE A 175 -0.24 -3.99 -4.30
N PHE A 176 0.21 -4.84 -3.38
CA PHE A 176 -0.08 -6.30 -3.46
C PHE A 176 -1.55 -6.65 -3.22
N GLN A 177 -2.36 -5.74 -2.68
CA GLN A 177 -3.79 -6.00 -2.41
C GLN A 177 -4.64 -6.08 -3.70
N ASN A 178 -4.13 -5.66 -4.87
CA ASN A 178 -4.95 -5.48 -6.09
C ASN A 178 -4.76 -6.55 -7.19
N SER A 179 -3.81 -7.49 -7.09
CA SER A 179 -3.41 -8.39 -8.21
C SER A 179 -4.02 -9.81 -8.21
N GLY A 180 -5.20 -10.02 -7.61
CA GLY A 180 -6.02 -11.22 -7.89
C GLY A 180 -5.60 -12.55 -7.23
N GLY A 181 -4.77 -12.52 -6.18
CA GLY A 181 -4.51 -13.66 -5.31
C GLY A 181 -4.44 -13.21 -3.86
N LEU A 182 -5.16 -13.90 -2.97
CA LEU A 182 -5.50 -13.52 -1.59
C LEU A 182 -6.36 -12.25 -1.45
N HIS A 183 -7.60 -12.44 -0.97
CA HIS A 183 -8.39 -11.42 -0.27
C HIS A 183 -7.77 -11.14 1.13
N ALA A 184 -6.50 -10.78 1.17
CA ALA A 184 -5.85 -10.29 2.37
C ALA A 184 -6.24 -8.82 2.54
N ALA A 185 -6.95 -8.56 3.63
CA ALA A 185 -7.68 -7.34 3.91
C ALA A 185 -6.88 -6.05 3.73
N ALA A 186 -7.59 -5.04 3.23
CA ALA A 186 -7.09 -3.72 2.97
C ALA A 186 -6.41 -3.12 4.21
N ALA A 187 -5.25 -2.53 4.00
CA ALA A 187 -4.47 -1.91 5.07
C ALA A 187 -3.93 -0.64 4.47
N ILE A 188 -4.19 0.47 5.16
CA ILE A 188 -4.12 1.89 4.76
C ILE A 188 -5.53 2.41 4.38
N PRO A 189 -5.95 3.59 4.85
CA PRO A 189 -7.19 4.22 4.40
C PRO A 189 -7.24 4.14 2.88
N GLN A 190 -8.26 3.50 2.30
CA GLN A 190 -8.39 3.32 0.85
C GLN A 190 -8.08 4.62 0.08
N MET A 191 -8.43 5.78 0.63
CA MET A 191 -8.09 7.11 0.11
C MET A 191 -6.58 7.34 -0.09
N LEU A 192 -5.72 6.89 0.82
CA LEU A 192 -4.28 7.09 0.80
C LEU A 192 -3.58 6.10 -0.16
N ILE A 193 -4.03 4.85 -0.23
CA ILE A 193 -3.59 3.90 -1.28
C ILE A 193 -3.98 4.43 -2.65
N LEU A 194 -5.26 4.74 -2.84
CA LEU A 194 -5.80 5.25 -4.09
C LEU A 194 -5.07 6.53 -4.53
N SER A 195 -4.59 7.37 -3.61
CA SER A 195 -3.81 8.57 -3.97
C SER A 195 -2.43 8.24 -4.56
N ALA A 196 -1.73 7.24 -4.01
CA ALA A 196 -0.44 6.81 -4.51
C ALA A 196 -0.56 6.04 -5.82
N GLU A 197 -1.56 5.16 -5.92
CA GLU A 197 -1.89 4.43 -7.14
C GLU A 197 -2.37 5.36 -8.25
N ALA A 198 -3.27 6.29 -7.93
CA ALA A 198 -3.76 7.28 -8.89
C ALA A 198 -2.63 8.20 -9.35
N LEU A 199 -1.70 8.59 -8.48
CA LEU A 199 -0.52 9.34 -8.92
C LEU A 199 0.30 8.48 -9.88
N CYS A 200 0.63 7.23 -9.54
CA CYS A 200 1.42 6.37 -10.43
C CYS A 200 0.75 6.17 -11.80
N PHE A 201 -0.56 5.96 -11.81
CA PHE A 201 -1.36 5.87 -13.02
C PHE A 201 -1.36 7.18 -13.82
N GLN A 202 -1.53 8.32 -13.15
CA GLN A 202 -1.49 9.65 -13.77
C GLN A 202 -0.10 9.99 -14.33
N LEU A 203 0.95 9.48 -13.71
CA LEU A 203 2.33 9.62 -14.15
C LEU A 203 2.69 8.62 -15.27
N GLY A 204 1.75 7.79 -15.74
CA GLY A 204 1.99 6.83 -16.82
C GLY A 204 2.96 5.71 -16.42
N ILE A 205 2.97 5.32 -15.15
CA ILE A 205 3.81 4.23 -14.66
C ILE A 205 3.14 2.90 -15.00
N GLU A 206 3.59 2.26 -16.09
CA GLU A 206 3.13 0.93 -16.52
C GLU A 206 3.38 -0.12 -15.43
N GLY A 207 2.40 -1.00 -15.23
CA GLY A 207 2.31 -1.95 -14.10
C GLY A 207 0.94 -1.94 -13.41
N PHE A 208 0.13 -0.90 -13.66
CA PHE A 208 -1.22 -0.73 -13.15
C PHE A 208 -2.29 -1.19 -14.15
N GLU A 209 -2.67 -2.46 -14.11
CA GLU A 209 -4.05 -2.82 -14.47
C GLU A 209 -4.90 -2.51 -13.24
N VAL A 210 -5.51 -1.31 -13.21
CA VAL A 210 -6.58 -1.05 -12.25
C VAL A 210 -7.61 -2.16 -12.45
N GLY A 211 -7.81 -2.99 -11.43
CA GLY A 211 -8.91 -3.94 -11.36
C GLY A 211 -10.23 -3.19 -11.48
N ALA A 212 -10.68 -2.98 -12.72
CA ALA A 212 -11.83 -2.15 -13.10
C ALA A 212 -13.19 -2.77 -12.70
N LYS A 213 -13.23 -3.54 -11.61
CA LYS A 213 -14.45 -4.17 -11.08
C LYS A 213 -15.10 -3.39 -9.93
N GLY A 214 -14.40 -2.44 -9.29
CA GLY A 214 -14.90 -1.72 -8.12
C GLY A 214 -15.51 -0.33 -8.37
N LEU A 215 -15.16 0.34 -9.46
CA LEU A 215 -15.69 1.66 -9.84
C LEU A 215 -16.66 1.49 -11.01
N GLY A 216 -17.91 1.91 -10.81
CA GLY A 216 -19.05 1.79 -11.72
C GLY A 216 -18.70 1.74 -13.21
N MET A 217 -18.92 0.57 -13.78
CA MET A 217 -18.54 0.18 -15.13
C MET A 217 -19.48 0.78 -16.19
N SER A 218 -19.37 2.10 -16.41
CA SER A 218 -19.97 2.77 -17.58
C SER A 218 -19.02 3.76 -18.27
N GLY A 219 -17.91 4.16 -17.65
CA GLY A 219 -16.98 5.15 -18.22
C GLY A 219 -15.68 4.60 -18.81
N ALA A 220 -15.12 3.52 -18.25
CA ALA A 220 -13.73 3.13 -18.54
C ALA A 220 -13.53 2.36 -19.86
N LYS A 221 -14.56 1.65 -20.38
CA LYS A 221 -14.43 0.81 -21.58
C LYS A 221 -14.59 1.56 -22.90
N ALA A 222 -15.15 2.77 -22.89
CA ALA A 222 -15.30 3.60 -24.09
C ALA A 222 -14.03 4.40 -24.43
N ALA A 223 -13.16 4.64 -23.44
CA ALA A 223 -11.94 5.42 -23.62
C ALA A 223 -10.80 4.69 -24.36
N SER A 224 -10.86 3.36 -24.51
CA SER A 224 -9.75 2.58 -25.09
C SER A 224 -9.84 2.32 -26.60
N LYS A 225 -10.96 2.66 -27.26
CA LYS A 225 -11.19 2.31 -28.69
C LYS A 225 -11.11 3.46 -29.69
N ALA A 226 -10.85 4.69 -29.26
CA ALA A 226 -10.67 5.83 -30.16
C ALA A 226 -9.29 6.47 -29.97
N GLY A 227 -8.27 5.96 -30.67
CA GLY A 227 -7.15 6.74 -31.20
C GLY A 227 -6.26 7.58 -30.26
N PHE A 228 -6.37 7.51 -28.93
CA PHE A 228 -5.43 8.14 -27.99
C PHE A 228 -4.85 7.07 -27.06
N LYS A 229 -3.58 6.73 -27.26
CA LYS A 229 -2.85 5.83 -26.37
C LYS A 229 -2.67 6.52 -25.01
N LEU A 230 -3.36 5.99 -23.99
CA LEU A 230 -2.88 5.75 -22.62
C LEU A 230 -1.75 6.66 -22.10
N LEU A 231 -2.07 7.90 -21.76
CA LEU A 231 -1.27 8.70 -20.83
C LEU A 231 -2.24 9.31 -19.81
N GLY A 232 -2.23 8.80 -18.57
CA GLY A 232 -2.98 9.41 -17.47
C GLY A 232 -2.63 10.89 -17.32
N VAL A 233 -3.56 11.70 -16.80
CA VAL A 233 -3.60 13.16 -16.50
C VAL A 233 -2.44 14.10 -16.92
N ILE A 234 -1.17 13.67 -16.94
CA ILE A 234 -0.13 14.27 -17.80
C ILE A 234 -0.56 14.28 -19.28
N GLY A 235 -1.35 13.28 -19.71
CA GLY A 235 -2.00 13.20 -21.02
C GLY A 235 -3.32 13.97 -21.12
N LEU A 236 -3.39 15.21 -20.63
CA LEU A 236 -4.29 16.21 -21.23
C LEU A 236 -3.76 16.55 -22.65
N GLY A 237 -3.82 15.54 -23.52
CA GLY A 237 -3.25 15.48 -24.87
C GLY A 237 -4.05 16.24 -25.92
N ILE A 238 -4.66 17.37 -25.54
CA ILE A 238 -4.75 18.49 -26.45
C ILE A 238 -3.56 19.34 -26.05
N SER A 239 -2.52 19.42 -26.88
CA SER A 239 -1.43 20.36 -26.57
C SER A 239 -2.10 21.72 -26.38
N LEU A 240 -1.95 22.32 -25.20
CA LEU A 240 -2.60 23.61 -24.93
C LEU A 240 -2.19 24.62 -26.00
N TYR A 241 -1.04 24.39 -26.63
CA TYR A 241 -0.57 25.06 -27.82
C TYR A 241 -1.48 24.86 -29.04
N SER A 242 -1.91 23.64 -29.36
CA SER A 242 -2.83 23.37 -30.48
C SER A 242 -4.20 23.99 -30.20
N LEU A 243 -4.68 23.95 -28.96
CA LEU A 243 -5.90 24.65 -28.57
C LEU A 243 -5.79 26.17 -28.79
N VAL A 244 -4.71 26.80 -28.31
CA VAL A 244 -4.50 28.24 -28.51
C VAL A 244 -4.35 28.58 -30.00
N SER A 245 -3.73 27.71 -30.79
CA SER A 245 -3.62 27.87 -32.25
C SER A 245 -4.98 27.72 -32.95
N SER A 246 -5.80 26.74 -32.55
CA SER A 246 -7.17 26.60 -33.05
C SER A 246 -8.07 27.76 -32.61
N CYS A 247 -7.86 28.32 -31.41
CA CYS A 247 -8.50 29.56 -30.99
C CYS A 247 -8.11 30.72 -31.90
N GLU A 248 -6.84 30.84 -32.30
CA GLU A 248 -6.38 31.83 -33.27
C GLU A 248 -7.10 31.68 -34.63
N GLU A 249 -7.29 30.46 -35.11
CA GLU A 249 -8.06 30.17 -36.34
C GLU A 249 -9.56 30.44 -36.20
N MET A 250 -10.15 30.11 -35.05
CA MET A 250 -11.54 30.46 -34.72
C MET A 250 -11.74 31.97 -34.69
N LEU A 251 -10.74 32.73 -34.22
CA LEU A 251 -10.78 34.19 -34.24
C LEU A 251 -10.71 34.74 -35.66
N LYS A 252 -9.83 34.18 -36.51
CA LYS A 252 -9.73 34.55 -37.94
C LYS A 252 -11.03 34.26 -38.71
N SER A 253 -11.81 33.26 -38.28
CA SER A 253 -13.11 32.90 -38.86
C SER A 253 -14.32 33.54 -38.15
N ASN A 254 -14.10 34.59 -37.34
CA ASN A 254 -15.15 35.31 -36.58
C ASN A 254 -15.96 34.45 -35.58
N GLN A 255 -15.45 33.32 -35.12
CA GLN A 255 -16.08 32.43 -34.14
C GLN A 255 -15.69 32.75 -32.69
N ARG A 256 -15.74 34.03 -32.29
CA ARG A 256 -15.23 34.53 -30.99
C ARG A 256 -15.83 33.82 -29.77
N THR A 257 -17.15 33.62 -29.75
CA THR A 257 -17.84 32.97 -28.63
C THR A 257 -17.38 31.52 -28.44
N LYS A 258 -17.14 30.80 -29.54
CA LYS A 258 -16.61 29.43 -29.49
C LYS A 258 -15.16 29.41 -29.00
N ALA A 259 -14.34 30.35 -29.47
CA ALA A 259 -12.95 30.48 -29.03
C ALA A 259 -12.85 30.80 -27.52
N SER A 260 -13.63 31.76 -27.01
CA SER A 260 -13.67 32.06 -25.56
C SER A 260 -14.13 30.85 -24.75
N GLN A 261 -15.20 30.19 -25.17
CA GLN A 261 -15.72 29.01 -24.46
C GLN A 261 -14.70 27.86 -24.41
N ALA A 262 -13.96 27.64 -25.50
CA ALA A 262 -12.90 26.65 -25.56
C ALA A 262 -11.76 26.96 -24.57
N LEU A 263 -11.31 28.22 -24.52
CA LEU A 263 -10.28 28.68 -23.58
C LEU A 263 -10.73 28.54 -22.11
N ARG A 264 -11.98 28.89 -21.79
CA ARG A 264 -12.56 28.72 -20.44
C ARG A 264 -12.62 27.25 -20.03
N ASN A 265 -13.05 26.37 -20.94
CA ASN A 265 -13.13 24.94 -20.67
C ASN A 265 -11.72 24.36 -20.40
N ALA A 266 -10.73 24.71 -21.22
CA ALA A 266 -9.36 24.26 -21.01
C ALA A 266 -8.73 24.82 -19.73
N ALA A 267 -8.98 26.09 -19.40
CA ALA A 267 -8.53 26.65 -18.12
C ALA A 267 -9.12 25.87 -16.93
N ARG A 268 -10.40 25.50 -17.01
CA ARG A 268 -11.08 24.68 -15.99
C ARG A 268 -10.46 23.30 -15.87
N GLU A 269 -10.20 22.63 -16.99
CA GLU A 269 -9.55 21.32 -17.02
C GLU A 269 -8.12 21.36 -16.45
N VAL A 270 -7.33 22.35 -16.85
CA VAL A 270 -5.97 22.58 -16.31
C VAL A 270 -6.03 22.82 -14.80
N GLN A 271 -6.97 23.63 -14.33
CA GLN A 271 -7.14 23.93 -12.91
C GLN A 271 -7.56 22.69 -12.11
N GLU A 272 -8.44 21.86 -12.67
CA GLU A 272 -8.89 20.62 -12.04
C GLU A 272 -7.78 19.58 -11.97
N GLY A 273 -7.03 19.38 -13.07
CA GLY A 273 -5.84 18.52 -13.09
C GLY A 273 -4.80 18.95 -12.05
N ARG A 274 -4.53 20.27 -11.95
CA ARG A 274 -3.65 20.84 -10.92
C ARG A 274 -4.11 20.50 -9.50
N ARG A 275 -5.39 20.74 -9.19
CA ARG A 275 -5.96 20.47 -7.86
C ARG A 275 -5.88 18.99 -7.50
N ASN A 276 -6.07 18.10 -8.47
CA ASN A 276 -6.01 16.66 -8.23
C ASN A 276 -4.57 16.20 -7.95
N LEU A 277 -3.59 16.69 -8.71
CA LEU A 277 -2.18 16.41 -8.43
C LEU A 277 -1.73 16.98 -7.08
N GLU A 278 -2.12 18.22 -6.77
CA GLU A 278 -1.85 18.89 -5.48
C GLU A 278 -2.39 18.05 -4.31
N LYS A 279 -3.65 17.62 -4.37
CA LYS A 279 -4.26 16.71 -3.38
C LYS A 279 -3.51 15.38 -3.22
N GLN A 280 -3.00 14.79 -4.31
CA GLN A 280 -2.27 13.53 -4.24
C GLN A 280 -0.90 13.70 -3.57
N LEU A 281 -0.16 14.76 -3.91
CA LEU A 281 1.11 15.07 -3.26
C LEU A 281 0.92 15.40 -1.77
N ASP A 282 -0.14 16.14 -1.43
CA ASP A 282 -0.51 16.42 -0.05
C ASP A 282 -0.85 15.15 0.72
N ALA A 283 -1.62 14.24 0.13
CA ALA A 283 -1.94 12.93 0.72
C ALA A 283 -0.69 12.08 0.95
N MET A 284 0.24 12.02 -0.02
CA MET A 284 1.52 11.34 0.16
C MET A 284 2.34 11.94 1.30
N ASN A 285 2.37 13.27 1.39
CA ASN A 285 3.06 13.96 2.46
C ASN A 285 2.43 13.64 3.83
N GLU A 286 1.10 13.69 3.94
CA GLU A 286 0.36 13.31 5.16
C GLU A 286 0.69 11.88 5.60
N ILE A 287 0.75 10.93 4.66
CA ILE A 287 1.18 9.56 4.94
C ILE A 287 2.59 9.55 5.54
N THR A 288 3.56 10.21 4.90
CA THR A 288 4.95 10.21 5.38
C THR A 288 5.06 10.83 6.79
N GLN A 289 4.26 11.86 7.09
CA GLN A 289 4.21 12.47 8.42
C GLN A 289 3.64 11.50 9.47
N LYS A 290 2.47 10.90 9.21
CA LYS A 290 1.84 9.93 10.12
C LYS A 290 2.73 8.72 10.39
N MET A 291 3.42 8.26 9.35
CA MET A 291 4.43 7.20 9.44
C MET A 291 5.60 7.56 10.35
N SER A 292 6.16 8.75 10.17
CA SER A 292 7.24 9.26 11.02
C SER A 292 6.78 9.39 12.46
N GLU A 293 5.57 9.89 12.67
CA GLU A 293 4.98 10.02 14.00
C GLU A 293 4.79 8.65 14.64
N LEU A 294 4.18 7.68 13.95
CA LEU A 294 4.00 6.33 14.46
C LEU A 294 5.32 5.65 14.82
N LYS A 295 6.34 5.78 13.96
CA LYS A 295 7.71 5.30 14.23
C LYS A 295 8.24 5.90 15.54
N ASN A 296 8.09 7.21 15.74
CA ASN A 296 8.57 7.89 16.93
C ASN A 296 7.77 7.51 18.19
N LEU A 297 6.45 7.39 18.07
CA LEU A 297 5.57 6.94 19.15
C LEU A 297 5.94 5.53 19.60
N ILE A 298 6.10 4.58 18.67
CA ILE A 298 6.49 3.20 18.99
C ILE A 298 7.88 3.16 19.64
N LYS A 299 8.85 3.92 19.12
CA LYS A 299 10.19 4.03 19.74
C LYS A 299 10.14 4.63 21.15
N SER A 300 9.13 5.41 21.47
CA SER A 300 8.95 6.01 22.79
C SER A 300 8.32 5.07 23.83
N LEU A 301 7.88 3.86 23.44
CA LEU A 301 7.40 2.83 24.38
C LEU A 301 8.56 2.31 25.25
N ARG A 302 8.63 2.78 26.50
CA ARG A 302 9.77 2.50 27.39
C ARG A 302 9.67 1.23 28.21
N LYS A 303 8.45 0.81 28.56
CA LYS A 303 8.20 -0.32 29.46
C LYS A 303 6.84 -0.95 29.18
N TYR A 304 6.65 -2.15 29.70
CA TYR A 304 5.33 -2.75 29.86
C TYR A 304 4.43 -1.82 30.71
N SER A 305 3.14 -1.81 30.38
CA SER A 305 2.14 -1.02 31.08
C SER A 305 0.89 -1.85 31.34
N LEU A 306 0.31 -1.66 32.53
CA LEU A 306 -1.00 -2.23 32.89
C LEU A 306 -2.15 -1.24 32.66
N SER A 307 -1.82 -0.02 32.23
CA SER A 307 -2.80 1.03 31.93
C SER A 307 -2.52 1.68 30.58
N MET A 308 -3.55 2.28 30.00
CA MET A 308 -3.42 3.03 28.76
C MET A 308 -2.73 4.37 29.01
N THR A 309 -1.66 4.64 28.27
CA THR A 309 -0.95 5.93 28.30
C THR A 309 -1.42 6.80 27.13
N GLU A 310 -1.16 8.11 27.17
CA GLU A 310 -1.49 9.00 26.05
C GLU A 310 -0.77 8.57 24.75
N ILE A 311 0.52 8.21 24.86
CA ILE A 311 1.31 7.68 23.75
C ILE A 311 0.68 6.38 23.23
N GLY A 312 0.32 5.47 24.14
CA GLY A 312 -0.36 4.23 23.82
C GLY A 312 -1.67 4.46 23.05
N GLN A 313 -2.49 5.40 23.52
CA GLN A 313 -3.76 5.73 22.87
C GLN A 313 -3.54 6.27 21.46
N LYS A 314 -2.54 7.13 21.26
CA LYS A 314 -2.19 7.64 19.91
C LYS A 314 -1.77 6.50 18.99
N ILE A 315 -0.93 5.57 19.44
CA ILE A 315 -0.53 4.39 18.67
C ILE A 315 -1.74 3.54 18.29
N ILE A 316 -2.60 3.24 19.25
CA ILE A 316 -3.80 2.43 19.01
C ILE A 316 -4.76 3.12 18.04
N ASN A 317 -4.98 4.42 18.19
CA ASN A 317 -5.80 5.19 17.25
C ASN A 317 -5.23 5.12 15.83
N TYR A 318 -3.90 5.29 15.70
CA TYR A 318 -3.22 5.15 14.41
C TYR A 318 -3.43 3.77 13.79
N ILE A 319 -3.29 2.71 14.57
CA ILE A 319 -3.47 1.33 14.11
C ILE A 319 -4.94 1.12 13.73
N ILE A 320 -5.90 1.38 14.62
CA ILE A 320 -7.32 1.17 14.31
C ILE A 320 -7.75 1.95 13.05
N GLN A 321 -7.26 3.16 12.84
CA GLN A 321 -7.55 3.96 11.64
C GLN A 321 -6.87 3.42 10.36
N SER A 322 -5.79 2.66 10.50
CA SER A 322 -5.02 2.12 9.38
C SER A 322 -5.41 0.71 8.97
N TRP A 323 -6.13 -0.02 9.82
CA TRP A 323 -6.52 -1.42 9.58
C TRP A 323 -7.99 -1.53 9.18
N THR A 324 -8.29 -2.29 8.11
CA THR A 324 -9.68 -2.59 7.74
C THR A 324 -10.09 -4.02 8.07
N ASP A 325 -9.17 -4.87 8.51
CA ASP A 325 -9.50 -6.24 8.87
C ASP A 325 -10.45 -6.26 10.08
N PRO A 326 -11.66 -6.81 9.93
CA PRO A 326 -12.65 -6.75 10.98
C PRO A 326 -12.26 -7.57 12.21
N GLU A 327 -11.47 -8.63 12.07
CA GLU A 327 -11.02 -9.45 13.19
C GLU A 327 -10.03 -8.66 14.05
N VAL A 328 -9.04 -8.03 13.42
CA VAL A 328 -8.04 -7.19 14.10
C VAL A 328 -8.71 -5.99 14.78
N VAL A 329 -9.56 -5.27 14.04
CA VAL A 329 -10.26 -4.09 14.58
C VAL A 329 -11.18 -4.50 15.72
N SER A 330 -11.91 -5.61 15.58
CA SER A 330 -12.79 -6.13 16.64
C SER A 330 -12.01 -6.49 17.89
N TRP A 331 -10.86 -7.17 17.75
CA TRP A 331 -10.01 -7.52 18.87
C TRP A 331 -9.51 -6.25 19.60
N LEU A 332 -9.08 -5.22 18.86
CA LEU A 332 -8.61 -3.95 19.43
C LEU A 332 -9.72 -3.02 19.99
N LYS A 333 -11.00 -3.42 20.01
CA LYS A 333 -12.09 -2.58 20.57
C LYS A 333 -12.03 -2.42 22.09
N THR A 334 -11.48 -3.38 22.80
CA THR A 334 -11.48 -3.39 24.27
C THR A 334 -10.19 -2.80 24.81
N LEU A 335 -10.29 -2.05 25.91
CA LEU A 335 -9.12 -1.44 26.56
C LEU A 335 -8.05 -2.48 26.97
N PRO A 336 -8.40 -3.67 27.53
CA PRO A 336 -7.40 -4.69 27.85
C PRO A 336 -6.61 -5.18 26.63
N HIS A 337 -7.27 -5.44 25.49
CA HIS A 337 -6.60 -5.87 24.28
C HIS A 337 -5.71 -4.77 23.68
N GLN A 338 -6.14 -3.50 23.77
CA GLN A 338 -5.29 -2.37 23.35
C GLN A 338 -4.01 -2.29 24.19
N ILE A 339 -4.11 -2.43 25.52
CA ILE A 339 -2.96 -2.46 26.43
C ILE A 339 -2.05 -3.66 26.10
N GLN A 340 -2.64 -4.84 25.92
CA GLN A 340 -1.92 -6.06 25.54
C GLN A 340 -1.16 -5.88 24.22
N PHE A 341 -1.76 -5.26 23.20
CA PHE A 341 -1.08 -4.98 21.95
C PHE A 341 0.12 -4.04 22.08
N LEU A 342 -0.02 -2.97 22.87
CA LEU A 342 1.10 -2.07 23.16
C LEU A 342 2.24 -2.81 23.86
N ASN A 343 1.90 -3.73 24.76
CA ASN A 343 2.88 -4.57 25.43
C ASN A 343 3.53 -5.59 24.46
N LEU A 344 2.82 -6.08 23.43
CA LEU A 344 3.43 -6.89 22.35
C LEU A 344 4.42 -6.07 21.52
N LEU A 345 4.09 -4.82 21.16
CA LEU A 345 5.03 -3.93 20.48
C LEU A 345 6.29 -3.76 21.31
N HIS A 346 6.14 -3.46 22.61
CA HIS A 346 7.28 -3.31 23.51
C HIS A 346 8.09 -4.61 23.66
N PHE A 347 7.41 -5.76 23.78
CA PHE A 347 8.04 -7.08 23.81
C PHE A 347 8.97 -7.30 22.60
N PHE A 348 8.51 -6.99 21.39
CA PHE A 348 9.36 -7.12 20.19
C PHE A 348 10.46 -6.06 20.11
N ILE A 349 10.23 -4.83 20.57
CA ILE A 349 11.28 -3.82 20.68
C ILE A 349 12.42 -4.34 21.56
N MET A 350 12.11 -4.89 22.74
CA MET A 350 13.12 -5.42 23.65
C MET A 350 13.91 -6.58 23.02
N ASN A 351 13.20 -7.57 22.48
CA ASN A 351 13.84 -8.77 21.91
C ASN A 351 14.68 -8.44 20.67
N LEU A 352 14.20 -7.57 19.77
CA LEU A 352 14.93 -7.21 18.56
C LEU A 352 16.09 -6.24 18.83
N ASN A 353 16.00 -5.40 19.86
CA ASN A 353 17.13 -4.57 20.31
C ASN A 353 18.25 -5.38 20.95
N GLN A 354 17.98 -6.59 21.44
CA GLN A 354 19.01 -7.48 22.00
C GLN A 354 19.73 -8.31 20.94
N LEU A 355 19.35 -8.20 19.66
CA LEU A 355 20.00 -8.96 18.59
C LEU A 355 21.50 -8.67 18.50
N PRO A 356 22.32 -9.68 18.18
CA PRO A 356 23.73 -9.48 17.85
C PRO A 356 23.92 -8.46 16.72
N ASP A 357 24.98 -7.66 16.82
CA ASP A 357 25.33 -6.63 15.84
C ASP A 357 25.38 -7.15 14.39
N ARG A 358 25.79 -8.41 14.20
CA ARG A 358 25.83 -9.06 12.89
C ARG A 358 24.45 -9.15 12.21
N LEU A 359 23.38 -9.33 12.99
CA LEU A 359 22.00 -9.36 12.50
C LEU A 359 21.42 -7.95 12.36
N LYS A 360 21.87 -7.01 13.21
CA LYS A 360 21.49 -5.59 13.15
C LYS A 360 22.07 -4.86 11.93
N LYS A 361 23.37 -5.03 11.65
CA LYS A 361 24.12 -4.22 10.67
C LYS A 361 23.81 -4.51 9.20
N LYS A 362 23.19 -5.64 8.86
CA LYS A 362 22.73 -5.91 7.48
C LYS A 362 21.50 -5.05 7.17
N ARG A 363 21.66 -3.90 6.49
CA ARG A 363 20.54 -3.13 5.93
C ARG A 363 19.73 -4.02 4.98
N GLY A 364 18.40 -4.03 5.12
CA GLY A 364 17.51 -4.93 4.38
C GLY A 364 17.65 -6.42 4.75
N GLY A 365 18.35 -6.74 5.85
CA GLY A 365 18.63 -8.10 6.26
C GLY A 365 17.37 -8.89 6.60
N HIS A 366 17.26 -10.08 6.01
CA HIS A 366 16.30 -11.10 6.40
C HIS A 366 16.70 -11.74 7.73
N ILE A 367 15.73 -12.04 8.59
CA ILE A 367 15.93 -12.67 9.89
C ILE A 367 14.97 -13.86 10.01
N ASP A 368 15.48 -15.04 10.31
CA ASP A 368 14.65 -16.15 10.75
C ASP A 368 14.36 -16.02 12.24
N ILE A 369 13.10 -15.83 12.60
CA ILE A 369 12.66 -15.69 13.99
C ILE A 369 11.93 -16.97 14.39
N VAL A 370 12.44 -17.69 15.38
CA VAL A 370 11.75 -18.82 15.99
C VAL A 370 11.02 -18.32 17.23
N PHE A 371 9.70 -18.26 17.14
CA PHE A 371 8.85 -17.90 18.27
C PHE A 371 8.52 -19.14 19.08
N VAL A 372 8.84 -19.11 20.38
CA VAL A 372 8.63 -20.24 21.29
C VAL A 372 7.59 -19.84 22.34
N ALA A 373 6.48 -20.56 22.38
CA ALA A 373 5.40 -20.30 23.33
C ALA A 373 4.61 -21.57 23.62
N HIS A 374 3.87 -21.57 24.72
CA HIS A 374 2.76 -22.50 24.87
C HIS A 374 1.70 -22.12 23.85
N GLY A 375 0.95 -23.11 23.37
CA GLY A 375 -0.03 -22.85 22.33
C GLY A 375 -1.11 -23.90 22.21
N GLY A 376 -2.18 -23.48 21.55
CA GLY A 376 -3.29 -24.31 21.15
C GLY A 376 -4.07 -23.67 20.02
N ILE A 377 -5.08 -24.37 19.54
CA ILE A 377 -5.98 -23.88 18.49
C ILE A 377 -7.43 -23.88 18.97
N THR A 378 -8.22 -22.96 18.42
CA THR A 378 -9.66 -22.88 18.65
C THR A 378 -10.45 -23.42 17.45
N ASN A 379 -11.77 -23.55 17.59
CA ASN A 379 -12.65 -23.88 16.46
C ASN A 379 -12.99 -22.65 15.59
N VAL A 380 -12.56 -21.45 15.99
CA VAL A 380 -12.76 -20.23 15.19
C VAL A 380 -11.74 -20.21 14.07
N LEU A 381 -12.21 -19.97 12.85
CA LEU A 381 -11.38 -19.81 11.66
C LEU A 381 -11.05 -18.34 11.43
N MET A 382 -9.85 -18.09 10.92
CA MET A 382 -9.34 -16.79 10.51
C MET A 382 -8.68 -16.88 9.14
N SER A 383 -8.53 -15.77 8.44
CA SER A 383 -7.76 -15.75 7.19
C SER A 383 -6.28 -16.08 7.44
N ALA A 384 -5.71 -17.02 6.67
CA ALA A 384 -4.27 -17.31 6.73
C ALA A 384 -3.39 -16.08 6.46
N SER A 385 -3.93 -15.09 5.73
CA SER A 385 -3.24 -13.81 5.49
C SER A 385 -2.95 -13.00 6.75
N LEU A 386 -3.68 -13.22 7.86
CA LEU A 386 -3.38 -12.57 9.14
C LEU A 386 -2.08 -13.06 9.78
N LEU A 387 -1.58 -14.23 9.36
CA LEU A 387 -0.24 -14.72 9.69
C LEU A 387 0.83 -14.17 8.73
N MET A 388 0.43 -13.35 7.77
CA MET A 388 1.26 -12.76 6.72
C MET A 388 0.82 -11.32 6.40
N PRO A 389 0.59 -10.46 7.40
CA PRO A 389 -0.17 -9.21 7.25
C PRO A 389 0.50 -8.19 6.32
N THR A 390 1.81 -8.30 6.14
CA THR A 390 2.62 -7.32 5.42
C THR A 390 3.82 -8.01 4.75
N PRO A 391 4.37 -7.46 3.64
CA PRO A 391 5.46 -8.08 2.88
C PRO A 391 6.79 -8.24 3.62
N ASN A 392 6.95 -7.63 4.81
CA ASN A 392 8.12 -7.84 5.64
C ASN A 392 8.04 -9.08 6.52
N ILE A 393 6.87 -9.70 6.64
CA ILE A 393 6.76 -11.10 7.01
C ILE A 393 6.84 -11.88 5.69
N ILE A 394 7.97 -12.53 5.45
CA ILE A 394 8.22 -13.31 4.24
C ILE A 394 7.46 -14.63 4.33
N ASP A 395 7.45 -15.27 5.48
CA ASP A 395 6.60 -16.43 5.69
C ASP A 395 6.32 -16.60 7.18
N THR A 396 5.24 -17.32 7.46
CA THR A 396 4.99 -17.88 8.78
C THR A 396 4.94 -19.39 8.61
N VAL A 397 5.88 -20.08 9.25
CA VAL A 397 6.08 -21.51 9.12
C VAL A 397 5.56 -22.22 10.37
N LEU A 398 4.54 -23.05 10.20
CA LEU A 398 3.89 -23.82 11.24
C LEU A 398 4.34 -25.28 11.14
N TYR A 399 5.08 -25.79 12.11
CA TYR A 399 5.72 -27.12 11.97
C TYR A 399 4.82 -28.29 12.38
N SER A 400 3.82 -28.02 13.22
CA SER A 400 2.92 -29.03 13.75
C SER A 400 1.64 -29.09 12.89
N PRO A 401 1.11 -30.28 12.58
CA PRO A 401 -0.26 -30.41 12.07
C PRO A 401 -1.27 -29.81 13.05
N TRP A 402 -2.48 -29.52 12.56
CA TRP A 402 -3.60 -29.19 13.45
C TRP A 402 -3.88 -30.36 14.38
N ASN A 403 -4.21 -30.03 15.63
CA ASN A 403 -4.46 -30.98 16.69
C ASN A 403 -3.25 -31.84 17.10
N CYS A 404 -2.03 -31.33 16.88
CA CYS A 404 -0.80 -32.04 17.21
C CYS A 404 0.00 -31.32 18.30
N LEU A 405 0.51 -32.11 19.25
CA LEU A 405 1.45 -31.66 20.28
C LEU A 405 2.88 -31.75 19.74
N ILE A 406 3.78 -30.90 20.22
CA ILE A 406 5.22 -31.04 19.95
C ILE A 406 5.95 -31.38 21.25
N ASN A 407 6.98 -32.22 21.17
CA ASN A 407 7.88 -32.46 22.31
C ASN A 407 9.15 -31.61 22.23
N ALA A 408 10.00 -31.72 23.26
CA ALA A 408 11.22 -30.93 23.36
C ALA A 408 12.18 -31.13 22.17
N TYR A 409 12.25 -32.34 21.62
CA TYR A 409 13.11 -32.62 20.47
C TYR A 409 12.59 -31.94 19.20
N ALA A 410 11.27 -31.96 18.96
CA ALA A 410 10.70 -31.22 17.83
C ALA A 410 10.94 -29.72 17.99
N ALA A 411 10.67 -29.15 19.16
CA ALA A 411 10.88 -27.73 19.41
C ALA A 411 12.35 -27.32 19.24
N CYS A 412 13.30 -28.11 19.76
CA CYS A 412 14.74 -27.88 19.58
C CYS A 412 15.16 -27.96 18.10
N ALA A 413 14.69 -28.96 17.36
CA ALA A 413 14.98 -29.09 15.93
C ALA A 413 14.41 -27.92 15.09
N ILE A 414 13.25 -27.39 15.46
CA ILE A 414 12.68 -26.17 14.85
C ILE A 414 13.59 -24.98 15.14
N ALA A 415 13.99 -24.81 16.41
CA ALA A 415 14.84 -23.70 16.84
C ALA A 415 16.21 -23.69 16.17
N GLU A 416 16.81 -24.87 15.98
CA GLU A 416 18.12 -25.04 15.35
C GLU A 416 18.05 -25.15 13.82
N GLY A 417 16.84 -25.25 13.24
CA GLY A 417 16.65 -25.31 11.80
C GLY A 417 17.01 -26.64 11.14
N TRP A 418 16.89 -27.75 11.88
CA TRP A 418 17.14 -29.10 11.33
C TRP A 418 15.86 -29.84 10.94
N ASN A 419 14.69 -29.27 11.25
CA ASN A 419 13.41 -29.87 10.93
C ASN A 419 12.99 -29.61 9.46
N ASN A 420 13.74 -30.20 8.54
CA ASN A 420 13.21 -30.48 7.21
C ASN A 420 11.97 -31.39 7.37
N THR A 421 11.00 -31.31 6.46
CA THR A 421 9.71 -32.04 6.55
C THR A 421 9.88 -33.54 6.78
N GLU A 422 10.96 -34.14 6.28
CA GLU A 422 11.30 -35.57 6.40
C GLU A 422 11.84 -36.01 7.77
N GLY A 423 12.26 -35.05 8.62
CA GLY A 423 12.89 -35.32 9.92
C GLY A 423 11.91 -35.53 11.08
N ARG A 424 10.60 -35.64 10.80
CA ARG A 424 9.52 -35.64 11.79
C ARG A 424 8.95 -37.04 11.95
N ASP A 425 8.78 -37.46 13.19
CA ASP A 425 8.06 -38.68 13.55
C ASP A 425 6.84 -38.32 14.39
N PHE A 426 5.73 -39.02 14.15
CA PHE A 426 4.45 -38.81 14.86
C PHE A 426 4.10 -40.07 15.64
N TYR A 427 3.72 -39.91 16.90
CA TYR A 427 3.27 -41.02 17.73
C TYR A 427 2.11 -40.63 18.64
N ASN A 428 1.30 -41.61 18.97
CA ASN A 428 0.22 -41.43 19.93
C ASN A 428 0.81 -41.41 21.34
N LEU A 429 0.49 -40.38 22.12
CA LEU A 429 1.00 -40.18 23.49
C LEU A 429 0.66 -41.31 24.45
N ASN A 430 -0.49 -41.96 24.26
CA ASN A 430 -0.98 -42.99 25.16
C ASN A 430 -0.39 -44.35 24.81
N THR A 431 -0.36 -44.71 23.53
CA THR A 431 0.11 -46.03 23.09
C THR A 431 1.59 -46.07 22.75
N LYS A 432 2.23 -44.91 22.53
CA LYS A 432 3.59 -44.76 22.00
C LYS A 432 3.81 -45.42 20.63
N GLN A 433 2.73 -45.79 19.93
CA GLN A 433 2.78 -46.33 18.58
C GLN A 433 2.80 -45.19 17.54
N PRO A 434 3.25 -45.45 16.31
CA PRO A 434 3.13 -44.48 15.21
C PRO A 434 1.71 -43.94 15.11
N ALA A 435 1.57 -42.62 15.03
CA ALA A 435 0.27 -41.96 14.92
C ALA A 435 -0.17 -41.90 13.46
N LEU A 436 -1.49 -41.95 13.27
CA LEU A 436 -2.11 -41.63 11.99
C LEU A 436 -2.25 -40.10 11.86
N PHE A 437 -2.06 -39.60 10.65
CA PHE A 437 -2.23 -38.20 10.29
C PHE A 437 -2.67 -38.11 8.83
N GLU A 438 -3.32 -37.01 8.46
CA GLU A 438 -3.81 -36.81 7.11
C GLU A 438 -3.42 -35.41 6.56
N PRO A 439 -2.98 -35.32 5.30
CA PRO A 439 -2.66 -36.46 4.41
C PRO A 439 -1.31 -37.10 4.79
N ASN A 440 -1.13 -38.37 4.42
CA ASN A 440 0.12 -39.11 4.59
C ASN A 440 0.59 -39.67 3.22
N PRO A 441 1.75 -39.23 2.68
CA PRO A 441 2.70 -38.28 3.27
C PRO A 441 2.14 -36.86 3.36
N LEU A 442 2.76 -36.04 4.19
CA LEU A 442 2.44 -34.61 4.28
C LEU A 442 2.73 -33.94 2.92
N PRO A 443 1.89 -32.99 2.45
CA PRO A 443 2.10 -32.34 1.16
C PRO A 443 3.35 -31.46 1.21
N ASP A 444 3.98 -31.19 0.07
CA ASP A 444 5.07 -30.22 0.04
C ASP A 444 4.59 -28.83 0.46
N CYS A 445 5.42 -28.10 1.20
CA CYS A 445 5.17 -26.73 1.66
C CYS A 445 3.91 -26.53 2.53
N TRP A 446 3.26 -27.59 3.01
CA TRP A 446 2.03 -27.48 3.84
C TRP A 446 2.16 -26.58 5.07
N ASN A 447 3.38 -26.49 5.62
CA ASN A 447 3.72 -25.68 6.78
C ASN A 447 3.88 -24.18 6.48
N HIS A 448 3.84 -23.75 5.21
CA HIS A 448 4.10 -22.37 4.81
C HIS A 448 2.80 -21.59 4.65
N MET A 449 2.60 -20.55 5.46
CA MET A 449 1.39 -19.73 5.37
C MET A 449 1.34 -18.87 4.10
N ARG A 450 2.50 -18.55 3.50
CA ARG A 450 2.57 -17.86 2.21
C ARG A 450 1.82 -18.57 1.09
N THR A 451 1.78 -19.91 1.09
CA THR A 451 1.11 -20.71 0.04
C THR A 451 -0.36 -21.00 0.37
N SER A 452 -0.87 -20.42 1.46
CA SER A 452 -2.12 -20.81 2.08
C SER A 452 -3.22 -19.77 1.79
N PHE A 453 -4.30 -20.21 1.14
CA PHE A 453 -5.39 -19.31 0.70
C PHE A 453 -6.72 -19.51 1.45
N LEU A 454 -6.83 -20.56 2.25
CA LEU A 454 -8.05 -20.92 2.95
C LEU A 454 -8.01 -20.38 4.40
N PRO A 455 -9.15 -20.43 5.13
CA PRO A 455 -9.17 -20.09 6.53
C PRO A 455 -8.48 -21.14 7.41
N VAL A 456 -7.63 -20.69 8.33
CA VAL A 456 -6.94 -21.52 9.32
C VAL A 456 -7.52 -21.32 10.73
N PRO A 457 -7.37 -22.28 11.65
CA PRO A 457 -7.78 -22.10 13.04
C PRO A 457 -7.03 -20.94 13.70
N VAL A 458 -7.72 -20.18 14.55
CA VAL A 458 -7.05 -19.19 15.42
C VAL A 458 -6.12 -19.94 16.37
N ILE A 459 -4.83 -19.61 16.30
CA ILE A 459 -3.79 -20.10 17.20
C ILE A 459 -3.74 -19.16 18.41
N LEU A 460 -3.92 -19.69 19.60
CA LEU A 460 -3.76 -18.95 20.86
C LEU A 460 -2.41 -19.30 21.46
N LEU A 461 -1.68 -18.28 21.92
CA LEU A 461 -0.41 -18.43 22.61
C LEU A 461 -0.52 -17.90 24.03
N THR A 462 0.16 -18.57 24.94
CA THR A 462 0.28 -18.17 26.35
C THR A 462 1.75 -18.03 26.72
N PRO A 463 2.10 -17.11 27.62
CA PRO A 463 3.49 -16.90 28.02
C PRO A 463 3.98 -18.07 28.86
N LEU A 464 5.31 -18.17 28.99
CA LEU A 464 5.89 -18.97 30.05
C LEU A 464 5.79 -18.19 31.35
N TYR A 465 5.28 -18.84 32.39
CA TYR A 465 5.12 -18.24 33.71
C TYR A 465 6.42 -18.33 34.53
N PRO A 466 6.76 -17.32 35.36
CA PRO A 466 8.02 -17.34 36.13
C PRO A 466 8.18 -18.50 37.13
N GLU A 467 7.08 -19.11 37.56
CA GLU A 467 7.08 -20.35 38.33
C GLU A 467 7.53 -21.58 37.52
N GLU A 468 7.39 -21.56 36.18
CA GLU A 468 7.80 -22.66 35.33
C GLU A 468 9.32 -22.80 35.30
N GLN A 469 9.81 -24.04 35.39
CA GLN A 469 11.24 -24.32 35.20
C GLN A 469 11.73 -23.84 33.83
N ALA A 470 10.87 -23.94 32.80
CA ALA A 470 11.19 -23.48 31.46
C ALA A 470 11.53 -21.99 31.39
N TRP A 471 10.83 -21.15 32.15
CA TRP A 471 11.11 -19.71 32.21
C TRP A 471 12.53 -19.45 32.72
N LYS A 472 12.93 -20.10 33.81
CA LYS A 472 14.28 -19.98 34.40
C LYS A 472 15.37 -20.45 33.43
N GLU A 473 15.12 -21.56 32.74
CA GLU A 473 16.05 -22.10 31.75
C GLU A 473 16.22 -21.17 30.55
N PHE A 474 15.13 -20.61 30.01
CA PHE A 474 15.22 -19.65 28.91
C PHE A 474 15.85 -18.31 29.34
N GLN A 475 15.59 -17.86 30.57
CA GLN A 475 16.27 -16.69 31.11
C GLN A 475 17.78 -16.91 31.23
N ALA A 476 18.21 -18.09 31.67
CA ALA A 476 19.62 -18.46 31.76
C ALA A 476 20.32 -18.56 30.38
N LEU A 477 19.56 -18.69 29.29
CA LEU A 477 20.07 -18.71 27.92
C LEU A 477 20.21 -17.32 27.28
N GLN A 478 19.79 -16.24 27.96
CA GLN A 478 19.88 -14.88 27.43
C GLN A 478 21.31 -14.56 26.95
N GLY A 479 21.45 -14.19 25.67
CA GLY A 479 22.75 -13.96 25.01
C GLY A 479 23.24 -15.11 24.09
N HIS A 480 22.59 -16.27 24.10
CA HIS A 480 22.92 -17.44 23.26
C HIS A 480 21.76 -17.92 22.36
N MET A 481 20.83 -17.00 22.09
CA MET A 481 19.58 -17.27 21.38
C MET A 481 19.68 -17.11 19.86
N ASP A 482 20.90 -16.99 19.33
CA ASP A 482 21.19 -17.03 17.90
C ASP A 482 21.83 -18.39 17.56
N ARG A 483 21.11 -19.21 16.78
CA ARG A 483 21.50 -20.58 16.39
C ARG A 483 21.28 -20.77 14.90
N ASN A 484 22.33 -21.18 14.18
CA ASN A 484 22.27 -21.48 12.75
C ASN A 484 21.62 -20.36 11.91
N GLY A 485 21.82 -19.10 12.30
CA GLY A 485 21.25 -17.93 11.62
C GLY A 485 19.80 -17.60 12.01
N ARG A 486 19.22 -18.34 12.97
CA ARG A 486 17.88 -18.11 13.53
C ARG A 486 17.97 -17.44 14.90
N VAL A 487 17.03 -16.53 15.17
CA VAL A 487 16.83 -15.86 16.45
C VAL A 487 15.69 -16.55 17.18
N ILE A 488 15.97 -17.09 18.37
CA ILE A 488 14.96 -17.70 19.22
C ILE A 488 14.39 -16.64 20.15
N ILE A 489 13.07 -16.42 20.07
CA ILE A 489 12.34 -15.48 20.92
C ILE A 489 11.32 -16.28 21.75
N PRO A 490 11.64 -16.61 23.01
CA PRO A 490 10.68 -17.21 23.92
C PRO A 490 9.68 -16.16 24.39
N PHE A 491 8.41 -16.56 24.54
CA PHE A 491 7.34 -15.69 25.04
C PHE A 491 7.43 -15.55 26.57
N LEU A 492 8.48 -14.87 27.02
CA LEU A 492 8.72 -14.52 28.41
C LEU A 492 8.12 -13.14 28.67
N VAL A 493 7.25 -13.06 29.67
CA VAL A 493 6.69 -11.78 30.14
C VAL A 493 7.10 -11.56 31.60
N PRO A 494 7.26 -10.30 32.05
CA PRO A 494 7.45 -10.00 33.46
C PRO A 494 6.29 -10.52 34.32
N ASP A 495 6.60 -10.92 35.55
CA ASP A 495 5.64 -11.47 36.54
C ASP A 495 4.41 -10.56 36.71
N ASP A 496 4.64 -9.25 36.83
CA ASP A 496 3.59 -8.25 37.02
C ASP A 496 2.72 -8.01 35.78
N CYS A 497 3.09 -8.58 34.64
CA CYS A 497 2.41 -8.41 33.36
C CYS A 497 1.76 -9.70 32.84
N VAL A 498 1.99 -10.85 33.46
CA VAL A 498 1.46 -12.16 33.04
C VAL A 498 -0.05 -12.12 32.78
N GLU A 499 -0.80 -11.50 33.70
CA GLU A 499 -2.26 -11.38 33.61
C GLU A 499 -2.72 -10.60 32.38
N ALA A 500 -1.92 -9.64 31.91
CA ALA A 500 -2.20 -8.88 30.69
C ALA A 500 -1.93 -9.69 29.41
N PHE A 501 -1.32 -10.87 29.53
CA PHE A 501 -0.85 -11.72 28.42
C PHE A 501 -1.45 -13.13 28.40
N LYS A 502 -2.44 -13.45 29.25
CA LYS A 502 -2.98 -14.81 29.46
C LYS A 502 -3.13 -15.64 28.18
N GLU A 503 -3.98 -15.19 27.26
CA GLU A 503 -4.17 -15.83 25.96
C GLU A 503 -4.19 -14.74 24.89
N THR A 504 -3.29 -14.85 23.92
CA THR A 504 -3.15 -13.89 22.84
C THR A 504 -3.19 -14.60 21.50
N PRO A 505 -4.03 -14.17 20.54
CA PRO A 505 -4.01 -14.73 19.20
C PRO A 505 -2.65 -14.52 18.52
N PHE A 506 -2.11 -15.57 17.89
CA PHE A 506 -0.78 -15.53 17.27
C PHE A 506 -0.68 -14.46 16.19
N TYR A 507 -1.76 -14.22 15.44
CA TYR A 507 -1.77 -13.16 14.42
C TYR A 507 -1.50 -11.76 15.02
N MET A 508 -1.88 -11.50 16.28
CA MET A 508 -1.54 -10.23 16.94
C MET A 508 -0.04 -10.08 17.21
N PHE A 509 0.67 -11.20 17.47
CA PHE A 509 2.14 -11.19 17.53
C PHE A 509 2.74 -10.90 16.16
N ILE A 510 2.23 -11.54 15.11
CA ILE A 510 2.72 -11.32 13.75
C ILE A 510 2.52 -9.86 13.34
N ILE A 511 1.37 -9.27 13.65
CA ILE A 511 1.07 -7.85 13.39
C ILE A 511 2.00 -6.94 14.19
N ALA A 512 2.16 -7.16 15.50
CA ALA A 512 3.07 -6.35 16.32
C ALA A 512 4.52 -6.45 15.81
N LEU A 513 4.98 -7.67 15.52
CA LEU A 513 6.30 -7.94 14.95
C LEU A 513 6.47 -7.23 13.60
N SER A 514 5.45 -7.25 12.75
CA SER A 514 5.55 -6.62 11.43
C SER A 514 5.75 -5.10 11.54
N TYR A 515 5.11 -4.42 12.48
CA TYR A 515 5.39 -3.01 12.76
C TYR A 515 6.84 -2.78 13.20
N ILE A 516 7.36 -3.60 14.11
CA ILE A 516 8.72 -3.45 14.60
C ILE A 516 9.74 -3.74 13.49
N LEU A 517 9.53 -4.79 12.69
CA LEU A 517 10.38 -5.10 11.53
C LEU A 517 10.35 -3.96 10.50
N MET A 518 9.18 -3.37 10.26
CA MET A 518 9.03 -2.24 9.33
C MET A 518 9.89 -1.07 9.81
N ILE A 519 9.76 -0.66 11.08
CA ILE A 519 10.53 0.44 11.69
C ILE A 519 12.04 0.21 11.62
N ASN A 520 12.47 -1.05 11.70
CA ASN A 520 13.87 -1.45 11.65
C ASN A 520 14.37 -1.80 10.24
N GLU A 521 13.54 -1.64 9.20
CA GLU A 521 13.86 -1.96 7.80
C GLU A 521 14.35 -3.41 7.63
N LYS A 522 13.69 -4.34 8.32
CA LYS A 522 13.97 -5.79 8.30
C LYS A 522 12.82 -6.56 7.68
N THR A 523 13.13 -7.75 7.18
CA THR A 523 12.14 -8.77 6.86
C THR A 523 12.40 -10.00 7.72
N ALA A 524 11.37 -10.82 7.92
CA ALA A 524 11.52 -12.04 8.70
C ALA A 524 10.73 -13.22 8.13
N THR A 525 11.27 -14.42 8.34
CA THR A 525 10.48 -15.65 8.32
C THR A 525 10.22 -16.03 9.76
N VAL A 526 8.95 -16.18 10.14
CA VAL A 526 8.56 -16.54 11.50
C VAL A 526 8.31 -18.03 11.58
N HIS A 527 9.04 -18.73 12.43
CA HIS A 527 8.91 -20.16 12.69
C HIS A 527 8.21 -20.32 14.04
N LEU A 528 7.03 -20.95 14.07
CA LEU A 528 6.33 -21.19 15.33
C LEU A 528 6.75 -22.54 15.92
N ALA A 529 7.29 -22.52 17.13
CA ALA A 529 7.52 -23.68 17.99
C ALA A 529 6.53 -23.64 19.16
N ALA A 530 5.33 -24.14 18.92
CA ALA A 530 4.27 -24.27 19.91
C ALA A 530 3.46 -25.56 19.66
N CYS A 531 2.75 -26.03 20.68
CA CYS A 531 1.72 -27.03 20.47
C CYS A 531 0.56 -26.43 19.66
N LEU A 532 -0.04 -27.21 18.77
CA LEU A 532 -1.25 -26.83 18.04
C LEU A 532 -2.39 -27.81 18.35
N CYS A 533 -2.43 -28.27 19.60
CA CYS A 533 -3.51 -29.10 20.11
C CYS A 533 -4.78 -28.29 20.31
N ARG A 534 -5.92 -28.94 20.19
CA ARG A 534 -7.21 -28.30 20.42
C ARG A 534 -7.69 -28.58 21.86
N GLY A 535 -8.29 -27.57 22.48
CA GLY A 535 -9.09 -27.77 23.70
C GLY A 535 -10.50 -28.27 23.35
N GLY A 536 -10.92 -29.39 23.95
CA GLY A 536 -12.31 -29.88 23.87
C GLY A 536 -12.55 -31.10 22.96
N SER A 537 -13.78 -31.59 22.99
CA SER A 537 -14.21 -32.88 22.41
C SER A 537 -15.03 -32.78 21.12
N GLU A 538 -15.22 -31.58 20.56
CA GLU A 538 -16.05 -31.41 19.35
C GLU A 538 -15.43 -32.14 18.14
N PRO A 539 -16.16 -32.48 17.08
CA PRO A 539 -15.52 -32.99 15.87
C PRO A 539 -14.65 -31.90 15.21
N MET A 540 -13.57 -32.29 14.53
CA MET A 540 -12.80 -31.34 13.72
C MET A 540 -13.67 -30.87 12.54
N PRO A 541 -13.77 -29.56 12.26
CA PRO A 541 -14.52 -29.08 11.10
C PRO A 541 -14.00 -29.69 9.79
N ALA A 542 -14.91 -30.07 8.89
CA ALA A 542 -14.56 -30.68 7.61
C ALA A 542 -13.65 -29.76 6.76
N ASP A 543 -13.85 -28.45 6.88
CA ASP A 543 -13.12 -27.41 6.13
C ASP A 543 -11.62 -27.37 6.46
N TRP A 544 -11.22 -27.83 7.66
CA TRP A 544 -9.79 -27.88 8.04
C TRP A 544 -8.99 -28.83 7.16
N ARG A 545 -9.65 -29.84 6.59
CA ARG A 545 -9.03 -30.87 5.74
C ARG A 545 -8.56 -30.31 4.38
N ALA A 546 -9.07 -29.15 3.97
CA ALA A 546 -8.81 -28.61 2.65
C ALA A 546 -7.47 -27.86 2.52
N GLN A 547 -6.86 -27.42 3.64
CA GLN A 547 -5.72 -26.50 3.59
C GLN A 547 -4.43 -27.05 4.17
N TYR A 548 -4.52 -27.84 5.23
CA TYR A 548 -3.39 -28.07 6.13
C TYR A 548 -3.51 -29.45 6.77
N ALA A 549 -2.39 -30.04 7.15
CA ALA A 549 -2.38 -31.39 7.72
C ALA A 549 -2.98 -31.39 9.14
N PHE A 550 -3.65 -32.48 9.50
CA PHE A 550 -4.19 -32.67 10.84
C PHE A 550 -3.85 -34.04 11.41
N THR A 551 -3.95 -34.17 12.73
CA THR A 551 -3.72 -35.42 13.44
C THR A 551 -4.92 -35.79 14.32
N TYR A 552 -5.03 -37.08 14.64
CA TYR A 552 -5.94 -37.53 15.69
C TYR A 552 -5.51 -37.00 17.06
N ASP A 553 -6.46 -36.98 17.99
CA ASP A 553 -6.22 -36.57 19.38
C ASP A 553 -5.04 -37.34 19.98
N GLN A 554 -4.33 -36.66 20.89
CA GLN A 554 -3.16 -37.21 21.58
C GLN A 554 -1.99 -37.58 20.66
N THR A 555 -1.96 -37.05 19.43
CA THR A 555 -0.79 -37.19 18.56
C THR A 555 0.29 -36.19 18.96
N MET A 556 1.52 -36.66 19.02
CA MET A 556 2.69 -35.84 19.30
C MET A 556 3.76 -36.01 18.24
N MET A 557 4.31 -34.88 17.80
CA MET A 557 5.42 -34.77 16.87
C MET A 557 6.75 -34.72 17.63
N THR A 558 7.74 -35.43 17.09
CA THR A 558 9.14 -35.39 17.55
C THR A 558 10.11 -35.30 16.37
N ALA A 559 11.38 -35.03 16.67
CA ALA A 559 12.45 -35.03 15.69
C ALA A 559 13.18 -36.38 15.69
N ARG A 560 13.43 -36.93 14.50
CA ARG A 560 14.14 -38.19 14.28
C ARG A 560 15.62 -38.07 14.63
N ASN A 561 16.27 -36.99 14.19
CA ASN A 561 17.70 -36.77 14.42
C ASN A 561 17.93 -35.99 15.73
N ARG A 562 18.51 -36.66 16.72
CA ARG A 562 18.77 -36.10 18.07
C ARG A 562 20.24 -35.80 18.34
N ALA A 563 21.15 -36.28 17.49
CA ALA A 563 22.58 -36.38 17.82
C ALA A 563 23.28 -35.03 17.94
N PHE A 564 22.77 -34.01 17.28
CA PHE A 564 23.47 -32.73 17.17
C PHE A 564 22.95 -31.66 18.15
N MET A 565 21.82 -31.89 18.84
CA MET A 565 21.06 -30.83 19.53
C MET A 565 21.85 -30.17 20.68
N SER A 566 21.76 -28.85 20.79
CA SER A 566 22.32 -28.12 21.92
C SER A 566 21.70 -28.62 23.23
N ARG A 567 22.55 -29.16 24.13
CA ARG A 567 22.10 -29.69 25.42
C ARG A 567 21.39 -28.64 26.29
N SER A 568 21.88 -27.41 26.26
CA SER A 568 21.33 -26.30 27.05
C SER A 568 19.95 -25.86 26.55
N LEU A 569 19.80 -25.75 25.23
CA LEU A 569 18.53 -25.41 24.59
C LEU A 569 17.51 -26.54 24.74
N LEU A 570 17.94 -27.79 24.53
CA LEU A 570 17.11 -28.98 24.74
C LEU A 570 16.63 -29.06 26.19
N ARG A 571 17.44 -28.69 27.18
CA ARG A 571 17.04 -28.64 28.59
C ARG A 571 15.90 -27.65 28.82
N ALA A 572 15.99 -26.43 28.26
CA ALA A 572 14.91 -25.46 28.32
C ALA A 572 13.63 -25.97 27.66
N PHE A 573 13.74 -26.58 26.48
CA PHE A 573 12.59 -27.18 25.79
C PHE A 573 11.98 -28.38 26.51
N ARG A 574 12.79 -29.21 27.19
CA ARG A 574 12.28 -30.31 28.02
C ARG A 574 11.48 -29.80 29.20
N ALA A 575 11.95 -28.73 29.84
CA ALA A 575 11.22 -28.11 30.93
C ALA A 575 9.86 -27.55 30.47
N MET A 576 9.71 -27.22 29.19
CA MET A 576 8.49 -26.63 28.63
C MET A 576 7.52 -27.66 28.02
N PHE A 577 8.03 -28.60 27.22
CA PHE A 577 7.20 -29.45 26.36
C PHE A 577 7.03 -30.88 26.86
N ASP A 578 7.94 -31.39 27.70
CA ASP A 578 7.85 -32.76 28.20
C ASP A 578 6.93 -32.83 29.44
N ARG A 579 6.22 -33.95 29.60
CA ARG A 579 5.17 -34.17 30.62
C ARG A 579 5.56 -33.90 32.08
N ASN A 580 6.86 -33.87 32.41
CA ASN A 580 7.31 -33.56 33.76
C ASN A 580 7.38 -32.05 34.05
N GLY A 581 7.11 -31.20 33.04
CA GLY A 581 7.13 -29.74 33.14
C GLY A 581 5.79 -29.06 32.90
N ARG A 582 4.69 -29.82 32.73
CA ARG A 582 3.32 -29.28 32.65
C ARG A 582 2.56 -29.51 33.95
#